data_AF-A0A927T1A6-F1
#
_entry.id   AF-A0A927T1A6-F1
#
_cell.length_a   1.000
_cell.length_b   1.000
_cell.length_c   1.000
_cell.angle_alpha   90.00
_cell.angle_beta   90.00
_cell.angle_gamma   90.00
#
_symmetry.space_group_name_H-M   'P 1'
#
loop_
_entity.id
_entity.type
_entity.pdbx_description
1 polymer ?
#
loop_
_entity_poly.entity_id
_entity_poly.type
_entity_poly.pdbx_seq_one_letter_code
_entity_poly.pdbx_strand_id
1 'polypeptide(L)'
;MKHKKYKLRFIRNIAICVFALLIVARLLDVMPGFKRDKTEGITNLVIGDEDITEELVNNVWIDENDVVYISYEDVKNLFDDSIIYDENYKQIITTSRTKVATLKLDDNNMVINDTTKNILGKLIRKEGMLYLPISDMELVYNIEVDYIPETDIVTIDEIDKKLTRATIAKNTSVKSKMRAFSQTLEELKTGEQISYYKDSTNGWIKIRTKTGIVGYIKNSIITNEYVVRQEIDRETESKLISDNEINGWLKIKEENFKEDMLNDYEARVQSINTIVSFILSENPKGIIIYSNSKSESFVRFMTEITPRLREIGVSVALKSDDVNKTKSLKNIVDYIVK
;
A
#
# COMPACT_ATOMS: atom_id res chain seq x y z
N MET A 1 41.22 -59.96 -20.80
CA MET A 1 40.51 -59.51 -19.56
C MET A 1 40.95 -58.14 -19.01
N LYS A 2 42.24 -57.76 -19.03
CA LYS A 2 42.72 -56.48 -18.47
C LYS A 2 42.14 -55.22 -19.16
N HIS A 3 41.99 -55.23 -20.49
CA HIS A 3 41.47 -54.08 -21.25
C HIS A 3 40.00 -53.76 -20.94
N LYS A 4 39.16 -54.79 -20.72
CA LYS A 4 37.74 -54.65 -20.38
C LYS A 4 37.54 -54.06 -18.98
N LYS A 5 38.41 -54.43 -18.01
CA LYS A 5 38.44 -53.85 -16.66
C LYS A 5 38.86 -52.38 -16.66
N TYR A 6 39.81 -51.99 -17.50
CA TYR A 6 40.22 -50.58 -17.65
C TYR A 6 39.10 -49.71 -18.24
N LYS A 7 38.43 -50.19 -19.30
CA LYS A 7 37.30 -49.50 -19.92
C LYS A 7 36.13 -49.31 -18.94
N LEU A 8 35.85 -50.32 -18.10
CA LEU A 8 34.80 -50.25 -17.08
C LEU A 8 35.12 -49.23 -15.97
N ARG A 9 36.38 -49.16 -15.52
CA ARG A 9 36.83 -48.16 -14.52
C ARG A 9 36.80 -46.74 -15.08
N PHE A 10 37.15 -46.57 -16.35
CA PHE A 10 37.10 -45.28 -17.04
C PHE A 10 35.66 -44.76 -17.17
N ILE A 11 34.72 -45.62 -17.60
CA ILE A 11 33.29 -45.27 -17.70
C ILE A 11 32.70 -44.91 -16.32
N ARG A 12 33.05 -45.68 -15.27
CA ARG A 12 32.63 -45.37 -13.89
C ARG A 12 33.12 -44.00 -13.43
N ASN A 13 34.38 -43.65 -13.74
CA ASN A 13 34.94 -42.35 -13.33
C ASN A 13 34.28 -41.19 -14.08
N ILE A 14 33.92 -41.36 -15.36
CA ILE A 14 33.13 -40.39 -16.12
C ILE A 14 31.73 -40.23 -15.50
N ALA A 15 31.05 -41.34 -15.18
CA ALA A 15 29.73 -41.28 -14.56
C ALA A 15 29.74 -40.55 -13.20
N ILE A 16 30.78 -40.74 -12.40
CA ILE A 16 30.97 -40.01 -11.13
C ILE A 16 31.18 -38.51 -11.39
N CYS A 17 31.98 -38.14 -12.39
CA CYS A 17 32.19 -36.74 -12.74
C CYS A 17 30.91 -36.07 -13.26
N VAL A 18 30.13 -36.77 -14.10
CA VAL A 18 28.84 -36.27 -14.59
C VAL A 18 27.83 -36.13 -13.45
N PHE A 19 27.79 -37.09 -12.53
CA PHE A 19 26.92 -37.01 -11.35
C PHE A 19 27.33 -35.87 -10.41
N ALA A 20 28.64 -35.66 -10.20
CA ALA A 20 29.15 -34.52 -9.45
C ALA A 20 28.84 -33.18 -10.14
N LEU A 21 28.96 -33.09 -11.47
CA LEU A 21 28.57 -31.91 -12.24
C LEU A 21 27.07 -31.65 -12.19
N LEU A 22 26.23 -32.69 -12.20
CA LEU A 22 24.79 -32.55 -12.01
C LEU A 22 24.43 -32.09 -10.60
N ILE A 23 25.15 -32.57 -9.58
CA ILE A 23 25.02 -32.07 -8.21
C ILE A 23 25.47 -30.61 -8.15
N VAL A 24 26.59 -30.24 -8.76
CA VAL A 24 27.07 -28.85 -8.80
C VAL A 24 26.11 -27.97 -9.57
N ALA A 25 25.53 -28.41 -10.68
CA ALA A 25 24.52 -27.67 -11.44
C ALA A 25 23.22 -27.50 -10.63
N ARG A 26 22.76 -28.56 -9.95
CA ARG A 26 21.65 -28.48 -8.97
C ARG A 26 21.99 -27.55 -7.82
N LEU A 27 23.24 -27.54 -7.35
CA LEU A 27 23.70 -26.65 -6.30
C LEU A 27 23.74 -25.21 -6.80
N LEU A 28 24.17 -24.93 -8.03
CA LEU A 28 24.15 -23.60 -8.63
C LEU A 28 22.72 -23.07 -8.85
N ASP A 29 21.76 -23.92 -9.23
CA ASP A 29 20.33 -23.56 -9.31
C ASP A 29 19.69 -23.32 -7.92
N VAL A 30 20.27 -23.90 -6.85
CA VAL A 30 19.75 -23.83 -5.48
C VAL A 30 20.49 -22.79 -4.63
N MET A 31 21.74 -22.44 -4.97
CA MET A 31 22.58 -21.47 -4.27
C MET A 31 22.11 -20.04 -4.61
N PRO A 32 21.57 -19.30 -3.64
CA PRO A 32 21.17 -17.92 -3.83
C PRO A 32 22.43 -17.07 -3.82
N GLY A 33 22.71 -16.38 -4.93
CA GLY A 33 23.92 -15.55 -5.09
C GLY A 33 24.36 -15.39 -6.55
N PHE A 34 23.86 -16.21 -7.48
CA PHE A 34 24.13 -16.06 -8.92
C PHE A 34 23.06 -15.28 -9.70
N LYS A 35 21.89 -15.02 -9.10
CA LYS A 35 21.01 -13.95 -9.59
C LYS A 35 21.57 -12.65 -9.02
N ARG A 36 21.97 -11.72 -9.89
CA ARG A 36 22.23 -10.33 -9.49
C ARG A 36 21.04 -9.87 -8.67
N ASP A 37 21.34 -9.29 -7.51
CA ASP A 37 20.32 -8.66 -6.69
C ASP A 37 19.76 -7.49 -7.52
N LYS A 38 18.51 -7.59 -7.95
CA LYS A 38 17.94 -6.57 -8.84
C LYS A 38 17.77 -5.22 -8.13
N THR A 39 17.90 -5.21 -6.80
CA THR A 39 17.77 -4.05 -5.94
C THR A 39 19.14 -3.48 -5.52
N GLU A 40 20.25 -3.98 -6.07
CA GLU A 40 21.58 -3.48 -5.71
C GLU A 40 21.76 -2.02 -6.15
N GLY A 41 21.99 -1.13 -5.18
CA GLY A 41 22.25 0.30 -5.43
C GLY A 41 20.99 1.16 -5.62
N ILE A 42 19.81 0.63 -5.28
CA ILE A 42 18.56 1.39 -5.17
C ILE A 42 17.97 1.18 -3.78
N THR A 43 17.27 2.19 -3.26
CA THR A 43 16.59 2.12 -1.97
C THR A 43 15.47 1.09 -2.02
N ASN A 44 15.45 0.16 -1.07
CA ASN A 44 14.38 -0.84 -0.97
C ASN A 44 13.11 -0.24 -0.34
N LEU A 45 11.95 -0.71 -0.79
CA LEU A 45 10.66 -0.37 -0.20
C LEU A 45 10.01 -1.61 0.41
N VAL A 46 9.75 -1.54 1.70
CA VAL A 46 9.07 -2.59 2.47
C VAL A 46 7.73 -2.06 2.97
N ILE A 47 6.63 -2.69 2.57
CA ILE A 47 5.30 -2.41 3.14
C ILE A 47 4.95 -3.56 4.10
N GLY A 48 4.80 -3.26 5.39
CA GLY A 48 4.63 -4.27 6.43
C GLY A 48 5.80 -5.25 6.48
N ASP A 49 5.56 -6.53 6.17
CA ASP A 49 6.61 -7.56 6.03
C ASP A 49 6.83 -8.00 4.57
N GLU A 50 6.55 -7.14 3.60
CA GLU A 50 6.72 -7.43 2.17
C GLU A 50 7.69 -6.44 1.53
N ASP A 51 8.79 -6.96 0.99
CA ASP A 51 9.69 -6.18 0.13
C ASP A 51 9.07 -6.13 -1.27
N ILE A 52 8.65 -4.94 -1.68
CA ILE A 52 7.97 -4.67 -2.95
C ILE A 52 8.87 -3.94 -3.94
N THR A 53 10.17 -3.85 -3.67
CA THR A 53 11.13 -3.07 -4.48
C THR A 53 11.14 -3.50 -5.94
N GLU A 54 11.06 -4.81 -6.22
CA GLU A 54 11.00 -5.33 -7.59
C GLU A 54 9.66 -5.09 -8.31
N GLU A 55 8.62 -4.70 -7.56
CA GLU A 55 7.26 -4.46 -8.07
C GLU A 55 7.04 -2.99 -8.43
N LEU A 56 7.93 -2.10 -7.97
CA LEU A 56 7.89 -0.68 -8.27
C LEU A 56 8.13 -0.42 -9.76
N VAL A 57 7.35 0.51 -10.31
CA VAL A 57 7.56 1.04 -11.65
C VAL A 57 8.79 1.95 -11.65
N ASN A 58 8.95 2.77 -10.61
CA ASN A 58 10.06 3.69 -10.47
C ASN A 58 10.71 3.60 -9.09
N ASN A 59 12.02 3.82 -9.03
CA ASN A 59 12.76 3.75 -7.77
C ASN A 59 12.24 4.79 -6.77
N VAL A 60 12.26 4.40 -5.49
CA VAL A 60 12.12 5.34 -4.37
C VAL A 60 13.23 6.37 -4.44
N TRP A 61 12.89 7.61 -4.13
CA TRP A 61 13.85 8.71 -4.06
C TRP A 61 13.77 9.36 -2.68
N ILE A 62 14.92 9.70 -2.11
CA ILE A 62 15.03 10.39 -0.83
C ILE A 62 15.81 11.68 -1.08
N ASP A 63 15.29 12.79 -0.57
CA ASP A 63 15.95 14.09 -0.69
C ASP A 63 16.93 14.35 0.46
N GLU A 64 17.61 15.49 0.41
CA GLU A 64 18.59 15.90 1.41
C GLU A 64 18.03 16.13 2.83
N ASN A 65 16.72 16.16 3.00
CA ASN A 65 16.03 16.32 4.28
C ASN A 65 15.36 15.03 4.75
N ASP A 66 15.78 13.87 4.21
CA ASP A 66 15.21 12.55 4.47
C ASP A 66 13.72 12.42 4.10
N VAL A 67 13.19 13.31 3.23
CA VAL A 67 11.83 13.17 2.72
C VAL A 67 11.82 12.04 1.70
N VAL A 68 11.04 11.01 1.99
CA VAL A 68 10.85 9.88 1.09
C VAL A 68 9.81 10.21 0.02
N TYR A 69 10.13 9.88 -1.24
CA TYR A 69 9.28 10.06 -2.40
C TYR A 69 9.01 8.76 -3.14
N ILE A 70 7.76 8.62 -3.58
CA ILE A 70 7.29 7.53 -4.44
C ILE A 70 6.63 8.13 -5.68
N SER A 71 6.77 7.45 -6.83
CA SER A 71 6.19 7.93 -8.08
C SER A 71 4.66 7.93 -8.02
N TYR A 72 4.03 8.83 -8.77
CA TYR A 72 2.56 8.87 -8.90
C TYR A 72 1.96 7.51 -9.32
N GLU A 73 2.64 6.79 -10.22
CA GLU A 73 2.18 5.48 -10.70
C GLU A 73 2.21 4.43 -9.58
N ASP A 74 3.28 4.42 -8.78
CA ASP A 74 3.41 3.52 -7.65
C ASP A 74 2.42 3.88 -6.53
N VAL A 75 2.21 5.18 -6.25
CA VAL A 75 1.17 5.61 -5.30
C VAL A 75 -0.20 5.13 -5.76
N LYS A 76 -0.50 5.25 -7.06
CA LYS A 76 -1.74 4.79 -7.65
C LYS A 76 -1.96 3.29 -7.47
N ASN A 77 -0.91 2.51 -7.67
CA ASN A 77 -1.00 1.05 -7.62
C ASN A 77 -1.03 0.52 -6.18
N LEU A 78 -0.35 1.20 -5.24
CA LEU A 78 -0.12 0.70 -3.89
C LEU A 78 -1.08 1.29 -2.85
N PHE A 79 -1.50 2.56 -3.00
CA PHE A 79 -2.21 3.29 -1.94
C PHE A 79 -3.55 3.90 -2.38
N ASP A 80 -3.64 4.47 -3.59
CA ASP A 80 -4.84 5.19 -4.03
C ASP A 80 -5.09 5.03 -5.53
N ASP A 81 -5.92 4.06 -5.92
CA ASP A 81 -6.28 3.83 -7.33
C ASP A 81 -7.07 5.00 -7.96
N SER A 82 -7.63 5.87 -7.13
CA SER A 82 -8.44 7.03 -7.49
C SER A 82 -7.63 8.33 -7.63
N ILE A 83 -6.32 8.27 -7.36
CA ILE A 83 -5.42 9.41 -7.51
C ILE A 83 -5.43 9.90 -8.95
N ILE A 84 -5.47 11.23 -9.11
CA ILE A 84 -5.35 11.87 -10.41
C ILE A 84 -4.34 13.01 -10.35
N TYR A 85 -3.73 13.26 -11.51
CA TYR A 85 -3.04 14.51 -11.77
C TYR A 85 -3.94 15.39 -12.66
N ASP A 86 -4.28 16.57 -12.16
CA ASP A 86 -5.00 17.60 -12.89
C ASP A 86 -3.98 18.48 -13.63
N GLU A 87 -3.90 18.32 -14.95
CA GLU A 87 -2.98 19.05 -15.81
C GLU A 87 -3.29 20.56 -15.86
N ASN A 88 -4.57 20.94 -15.79
CA ASN A 88 -4.99 22.34 -15.89
C ASN A 88 -4.54 23.11 -14.64
N TYR A 89 -4.71 22.49 -13.47
CA TYR A 89 -4.35 23.09 -12.18
C TYR A 89 -2.93 22.73 -11.71
N LYS A 90 -2.25 21.81 -12.42
CA LYS A 90 -0.91 21.28 -12.12
C LYS A 90 -0.81 20.77 -10.69
N GLN A 91 -1.71 19.87 -10.33
CA GLN A 91 -1.82 19.35 -8.97
C GLN A 91 -2.23 17.90 -8.97
N ILE A 92 -1.84 17.17 -7.93
CA ILE A 92 -2.41 15.87 -7.61
C ILE A 92 -3.59 16.06 -6.68
N ILE A 93 -4.64 15.29 -6.92
CA ILE A 93 -5.75 15.15 -5.99
C ILE A 93 -5.87 13.66 -5.63
N THR A 94 -5.67 13.37 -4.35
CA THR A 94 -5.64 12.02 -3.80
C THR A 94 -6.64 11.88 -2.66
N THR A 95 -7.13 10.66 -2.42
CA THR A 95 -8.09 10.38 -1.37
C THR A 95 -7.71 9.18 -0.52
N SER A 96 -8.22 9.17 0.71
CA SER A 96 -8.26 8.01 1.58
C SER A 96 -9.68 7.86 2.12
N ARG A 97 -9.88 6.98 3.11
CA ARG A 97 -11.21 6.75 3.70
C ARG A 97 -11.91 8.04 4.12
N THR A 98 -11.19 8.97 4.75
CA THR A 98 -11.77 10.20 5.33
C THR A 98 -11.09 11.48 4.85
N LYS A 99 -10.03 11.37 4.05
CA LYS A 99 -9.24 12.52 3.61
C LYS A 99 -9.34 12.68 2.10
N VAL A 100 -9.42 13.93 1.66
CA VAL A 100 -9.09 14.38 0.32
C VAL A 100 -7.94 15.35 0.47
N ALA A 101 -6.84 15.07 -0.21
CA ALA A 101 -5.68 15.92 -0.23
C ALA A 101 -5.38 16.43 -1.65
N THR A 102 -4.94 17.68 -1.73
CA THR A 102 -4.44 18.28 -2.97
C THR A 102 -3.01 18.76 -2.75
N LEU A 103 -2.11 18.38 -3.66
CA LEU A 103 -0.73 18.85 -3.71
C LEU A 103 -0.51 19.56 -5.04
N LYS A 104 -0.19 20.85 -4.99
CA LYS A 104 0.17 21.61 -6.18
C LYS A 104 1.65 21.38 -6.51
N LEU A 105 1.97 21.28 -7.80
CA LEU A 105 3.33 21.11 -8.27
C LEU A 105 4.23 22.25 -7.74
N ASP A 106 5.38 21.87 -7.18
CA ASP A 106 6.39 22.76 -6.59
C ASP A 106 5.91 23.60 -5.38
N ASP A 107 4.80 23.23 -4.74
CA ASP A 107 4.29 23.88 -3.52
C ASP A 107 4.54 22.99 -2.29
N ASN A 108 5.01 23.61 -1.20
CA ASN A 108 5.25 22.97 0.09
C ASN A 108 4.00 23.00 0.99
N ASN A 109 2.84 23.32 0.41
CA ASN A 109 1.54 23.23 1.05
C ASN A 109 0.73 22.08 0.47
N MET A 110 0.08 21.35 1.36
CA MET A 110 -0.96 20.38 1.05
C MET A 110 -2.30 20.88 1.61
N VAL A 111 -3.35 20.82 0.81
CA VAL A 111 -4.72 21.10 1.29
C VAL A 111 -5.40 19.78 1.61
N ILE A 112 -5.74 19.54 2.88
CA ILE A 112 -6.43 18.34 3.34
C ILE A 112 -7.81 18.75 3.85
N ASN A 113 -8.89 18.27 3.23
CA ASN A 113 -10.28 18.60 3.59
C ASN A 113 -10.45 20.12 3.83
N ASP A 114 -10.04 20.91 2.83
CA ASP A 114 -10.05 22.38 2.81
C ASP A 114 -9.13 23.09 3.83
N THR A 115 -8.34 22.33 4.59
CA THR A 115 -7.35 22.87 5.52
C THR A 115 -5.95 22.81 4.93
N THR A 116 -5.30 23.96 4.78
CA THR A 116 -3.89 24.03 4.37
C THR A 116 -2.96 23.55 5.49
N LYS A 117 -2.01 22.69 5.13
CA LYS A 117 -0.93 22.18 5.97
C LYS A 117 0.40 22.40 5.25
N ASN A 118 1.39 22.91 5.96
CA ASN A 118 2.76 22.88 5.48
C ASN A 118 3.26 21.43 5.54
N ILE A 119 3.98 21.01 4.50
CA ILE A 119 4.63 19.72 4.38
C ILE A 119 6.14 19.93 4.20
N LEU A 120 6.93 18.90 4.49
CA LEU A 120 8.39 19.00 4.38
C LEU A 120 8.83 18.94 2.92
N GLY A 121 8.28 17.98 2.17
CA GLY A 121 8.48 17.85 0.75
C GLY A 121 7.54 18.73 -0.07
N LYS A 122 7.40 18.35 -1.34
CA LYS A 122 6.47 18.95 -2.29
C LYS A 122 6.18 17.99 -3.43
N LEU A 123 5.09 18.16 -4.16
CA LEU A 123 4.91 17.46 -5.43
C LEU A 123 5.98 17.95 -6.41
N ILE A 124 6.81 17.04 -6.94
CA ILE A 124 7.85 17.40 -7.91
C ILE A 124 7.72 16.62 -9.21
N ARG A 125 8.30 17.19 -10.28
CA ARG A 125 8.56 16.47 -11.52
C ARG A 125 10.05 16.16 -11.67
N LYS A 126 10.41 14.88 -11.70
CA LYS A 126 11.78 14.39 -11.87
C LYS A 126 11.81 13.44 -13.06
N GLU A 127 12.70 13.70 -14.03
CA GLU A 127 12.84 12.88 -15.25
C GLU A 127 11.52 12.67 -16.02
N GLY A 128 10.64 13.68 -15.99
CA GLY A 128 9.32 13.64 -16.62
C GLY A 128 8.22 12.99 -15.76
N MET A 129 8.58 12.31 -14.68
CA MET A 129 7.67 11.61 -13.77
C MET A 129 7.30 12.49 -12.57
N LEU A 130 6.08 12.32 -12.07
CA LEU A 130 5.63 12.96 -10.83
C LEU A 130 6.00 12.11 -9.63
N TYR A 131 6.54 12.75 -8.60
CA TYR A 131 6.88 12.13 -7.33
C TYR A 131 6.18 12.86 -6.19
N LEU A 132 5.57 12.07 -5.31
CA LEU A 132 4.89 12.56 -4.11
C LEU A 132 5.75 12.31 -2.89
N PRO A 133 5.81 13.24 -1.93
CA PRO A 133 6.47 13.01 -0.65
C PRO A 133 5.63 12.05 0.19
N ILE A 134 5.86 10.73 0.07
CA ILE A 134 5.05 9.70 0.74
C ILE A 134 5.14 9.81 2.27
N SER A 135 6.28 10.30 2.78
CA SER A 135 6.47 10.59 4.21
C SER A 135 5.49 11.66 4.72
N ASP A 136 5.17 12.69 3.92
CA ASP A 136 4.13 13.67 4.29
C ASP A 136 2.70 13.10 4.12
N MET A 137 2.53 12.01 3.37
CA MET A 137 1.23 11.37 3.14
C MET A 137 0.74 10.54 4.35
N GLU A 138 1.52 10.41 5.42
CA GLU A 138 1.04 9.91 6.72
C GLU A 138 -0.21 10.66 7.20
N LEU A 139 -0.30 11.96 6.89
CA LEU A 139 -1.45 12.83 7.19
C LEU A 139 -2.74 12.42 6.44
N VAL A 140 -2.61 11.59 5.40
CA VAL A 140 -3.68 11.24 4.46
C VAL A 140 -3.98 9.73 4.48
N TYR A 141 -2.96 8.88 4.27
CA TYR A 141 -3.13 7.45 3.98
C TYR A 141 -3.17 6.53 5.19
N ASN A 142 -3.14 7.04 6.43
CA ASN A 142 -3.14 6.18 7.62
C ASN A 142 -1.98 5.18 7.54
N ILE A 143 -0.79 5.70 7.24
CA ILE A 143 0.47 4.98 7.16
C ILE A 143 1.50 5.62 8.10
N GLU A 144 2.56 4.88 8.42
CA GLU A 144 3.76 5.34 9.12
C GLU A 144 4.97 4.99 8.22
N VAL A 145 5.79 5.98 7.89
CA VAL A 145 6.90 5.88 6.94
C VAL A 145 8.20 6.14 7.67
N ASP A 146 9.14 5.21 7.57
CA ASP A 146 10.47 5.34 8.17
C ASP A 146 11.56 5.03 7.13
N TYR A 147 12.61 5.84 7.10
CA TYR A 147 13.80 5.57 6.29
C TYR A 147 14.94 5.14 7.22
N ILE A 148 15.55 3.99 6.91
CA ILE A 148 16.63 3.38 7.68
C ILE A 148 17.92 3.51 6.87
N PRO A 149 18.77 4.52 7.14
CA PRO A 149 19.97 4.79 6.34
C PRO A 149 21.02 3.69 6.40
N GLU A 150 21.06 2.92 7.50
CA GLU A 150 22.06 1.85 7.68
C GLU A 150 21.92 0.72 6.66
N THR A 151 20.70 0.50 6.17
CA THR A 151 20.37 -0.56 5.21
C THR A 151 19.79 -0.04 3.90
N ASP A 152 19.61 1.28 3.79
CA ASP A 152 18.94 1.94 2.65
C ASP A 152 17.55 1.36 2.37
N ILE A 153 16.77 1.18 3.44
CA ILE A 153 15.41 0.61 3.39
C ILE A 153 14.41 1.66 3.87
N VAL A 154 13.39 1.91 3.06
CA VAL A 154 12.16 2.57 3.50
C VAL A 154 11.16 1.51 3.96
N THR A 155 10.61 1.69 5.15
CA THR A 155 9.50 0.87 5.66
C THR A 155 8.22 1.70 5.73
N ILE A 156 7.10 1.09 5.34
CA ILE A 156 5.77 1.68 5.44
C ILE A 156 4.88 0.72 6.21
N ASP A 157 4.29 1.19 7.30
CA ASP A 157 3.32 0.46 8.11
C ASP A 157 1.93 1.04 7.93
N GLU A 158 0.98 0.21 7.50
CA GLU A 158 -0.43 0.59 7.47
C GLU A 158 -1.01 0.57 8.90
N ILE A 159 -1.51 1.72 9.35
CA ILE A 159 -1.99 1.98 10.73
C ILE A 159 -3.27 1.19 11.05
N ASP A 160 -3.95 0.61 10.07
CA ASP A 160 -5.13 -0.25 10.24
C ASP A 160 -4.81 -1.75 10.16
N LYS A 161 -3.58 -2.16 9.84
CA LYS A 161 -3.18 -3.57 9.85
C LYS A 161 -2.67 -4.03 11.22
N LYS A 162 -2.83 -5.33 11.49
CA LYS A 162 -2.28 -5.98 12.69
C LYS A 162 -0.75 -5.86 12.68
N LEU A 163 -0.19 -5.44 13.81
CA LEU A 163 1.25 -5.42 14.04
C LEU A 163 1.57 -6.13 15.34
N THR A 164 2.39 -7.18 15.25
CA THR A 164 2.89 -7.92 16.41
C THR A 164 4.39 -7.73 16.53
N ARG A 165 4.88 -7.62 17.77
CA ARG A 165 6.31 -7.63 18.09
C ARG A 165 6.65 -8.83 18.95
N ALA A 166 7.88 -9.33 18.79
CA ALA A 166 8.43 -10.39 19.61
C ALA A 166 9.94 -10.22 19.81
N THR A 167 10.47 -10.95 20.78
CA THR A 167 11.89 -10.97 21.13
C THR A 167 12.55 -12.25 20.64
N ILE A 168 13.77 -12.17 20.13
CA ILE A 168 14.57 -13.34 19.78
C ILE A 168 15.05 -14.05 21.05
N ALA A 169 14.65 -15.31 21.23
CA ALA A 169 15.03 -16.13 22.39
C ALA A 169 16.45 -16.71 22.26
N LYS A 170 16.90 -16.96 21.04
CA LYS A 170 18.21 -17.56 20.74
C LYS A 170 18.75 -16.97 19.44
N ASN A 171 20.07 -16.70 19.41
CA ASN A 171 20.77 -16.28 18.19
C ASN A 171 20.35 -17.11 16.97
N THR A 172 20.07 -16.42 15.87
CA THR A 172 19.55 -17.02 14.65
C THR A 172 19.91 -16.19 13.44
N SER A 173 19.85 -16.82 12.26
CA SER A 173 19.96 -16.10 10.99
C SER A 173 18.59 -15.92 10.37
N VAL A 174 18.30 -14.70 9.92
CA VAL A 174 17.17 -14.38 9.05
C VAL A 174 17.43 -14.99 7.69
N LYS A 175 16.48 -15.79 7.21
CA LYS A 175 16.61 -16.56 5.97
C LYS A 175 15.76 -15.97 4.86
N SER A 176 16.27 -15.94 3.63
CA SER A 176 15.49 -15.44 2.48
C SER A 176 14.32 -16.34 2.10
N LYS A 177 14.31 -17.60 2.54
CA LYS A 177 13.21 -18.55 2.33
C LYS A 177 12.95 -19.35 3.61
N MET A 178 11.79 -20.02 3.68
CA MET A 178 11.41 -20.93 4.77
C MET A 178 12.24 -22.24 4.80
N ARG A 179 13.56 -22.15 4.67
CA ARG A 179 14.52 -23.26 4.60
C ARG A 179 15.83 -22.84 5.27
N ALA A 180 16.36 -23.72 6.13
CA ALA A 180 17.56 -23.43 6.91
C ALA A 180 18.82 -23.15 6.07
N PHE A 181 18.94 -23.78 4.90
CA PHE A 181 20.06 -23.62 3.97
C PHE A 181 19.84 -22.54 2.89
N SER A 182 18.83 -21.69 3.04
CA SER A 182 18.71 -20.51 2.17
C SER A 182 19.66 -19.40 2.62
N GLN A 183 19.82 -18.37 1.78
CA GLN A 183 20.72 -17.25 2.04
C GLN A 183 20.37 -16.61 3.38
N THR A 184 21.40 -16.35 4.17
CA THR A 184 21.31 -15.49 5.34
C THR A 184 21.23 -14.05 4.87
N LEU A 185 20.19 -13.33 5.30
CA LEU A 185 20.03 -11.90 5.07
C LEU A 185 20.64 -11.09 6.21
N GLU A 186 20.42 -11.54 7.46
CA GLU A 186 20.92 -10.88 8.68
C GLU A 186 21.11 -11.93 9.79
N GLU A 187 21.98 -11.66 10.76
CA GLU A 187 22.14 -12.46 11.97
C GLU A 187 21.60 -11.68 13.17
N LEU A 188 20.64 -12.26 13.89
CA LEU A 188 20.01 -11.67 15.06
C LEU A 188 20.53 -12.30 16.35
N LYS A 189 20.71 -11.48 17.39
CA LYS A 189 21.13 -11.92 18.73
C LYS A 189 19.93 -12.08 19.67
N THR A 190 20.11 -12.90 20.70
CA THR A 190 19.15 -13.00 21.80
C THR A 190 18.84 -11.62 22.39
N GLY A 191 17.56 -11.32 22.56
CA GLY A 191 17.06 -10.05 23.11
C GLY A 191 16.66 -9.02 22.05
N GLU A 192 17.06 -9.19 20.79
CA GLU A 192 16.65 -8.29 19.71
C GLU A 192 15.14 -8.40 19.43
N GLN A 193 14.54 -7.27 19.03
CA GLN A 193 13.11 -7.18 18.71
C GLN A 193 12.89 -7.35 17.21
N ILE A 194 11.80 -8.02 16.85
CA ILE A 194 11.32 -8.17 15.49
C ILE A 194 9.84 -7.83 15.40
N SER A 195 9.36 -7.53 14.20
CA SER A 195 7.95 -7.28 13.89
C SER A 195 7.43 -8.29 12.87
N TYR A 196 6.14 -8.62 12.92
CA TYR A 196 5.46 -9.42 11.90
C TYR A 196 3.96 -9.16 11.88
N TYR A 197 3.33 -9.53 10.75
CA TYR A 197 1.94 -9.20 10.44
C TYR A 197 1.09 -10.47 10.27
N LYS A 198 1.72 -11.57 9.84
CA LYS A 198 1.06 -12.84 9.55
C LYS A 198 1.48 -13.94 10.53
N ASP A 199 0.57 -14.90 10.74
CA ASP A 199 0.83 -16.04 11.61
C ASP A 199 1.84 -17.03 10.97
N SER A 200 2.43 -17.88 11.81
CA SER A 200 3.44 -18.83 11.35
C SER A 200 2.88 -19.85 10.35
N THR A 201 3.66 -20.17 9.31
CA THR A 201 3.35 -21.19 8.32
C THR A 201 4.47 -22.24 8.32
N ASN A 202 4.14 -23.54 8.38
CA ASN A 202 5.13 -24.63 8.38
C ASN A 202 6.27 -24.47 9.43
N GLY A 203 5.96 -23.89 10.59
CA GLY A 203 6.91 -23.64 11.68
C GLY A 203 7.92 -22.51 11.41
N TRP A 204 7.71 -21.72 10.37
CA TRP A 204 8.45 -20.50 10.07
C TRP A 204 7.52 -19.29 10.19
N ILE A 205 8.10 -18.15 10.50
CA ILE A 205 7.42 -16.87 10.55
C ILE A 205 8.18 -15.88 9.68
N LYS A 206 7.44 -15.11 8.87
CA LYS A 206 8.00 -13.99 8.11
C LYS A 206 8.09 -12.80 9.06
N ILE A 207 9.23 -12.13 9.11
CA ILE A 207 9.50 -11.05 10.04
C ILE A 207 10.18 -9.89 9.31
N ARG A 208 10.02 -8.69 9.86
CA ARG A 208 10.84 -7.52 9.58
C ARG A 208 11.73 -7.24 10.79
N THR A 209 13.03 -7.09 10.57
CA THR A 209 13.99 -6.74 11.62
C THR A 209 13.95 -5.23 11.91
N LYS A 210 14.66 -4.78 12.95
CA LYS A 210 14.78 -3.35 13.26
C LYS A 210 15.48 -2.56 12.15
N THR A 211 16.31 -3.23 11.35
CA THR A 211 17.05 -2.65 10.22
C THR A 211 16.24 -2.73 8.91
N GLY A 212 14.94 -3.04 8.97
CA GLY A 212 14.04 -3.09 7.82
C GLY A 212 14.12 -4.37 6.99
N ILE A 213 15.07 -5.27 7.28
CA ILE A 213 15.26 -6.50 6.51
C ILE A 213 14.07 -7.45 6.72
N VAL A 214 13.49 -7.90 5.61
CA VAL A 214 12.39 -8.87 5.59
C VAL A 214 12.92 -10.28 5.32
N GLY A 215 12.53 -11.24 6.14
CA GLY A 215 12.87 -12.64 5.90
C GLY A 215 12.16 -13.61 6.83
N TYR A 216 12.71 -14.81 6.95
CA TYR A 216 12.09 -15.91 7.68
C TYR A 216 12.97 -16.40 8.82
N ILE A 217 12.33 -16.64 9.98
CA ILE A 217 12.95 -17.32 11.12
C ILE A 217 12.04 -18.46 11.61
N LYS A 218 12.57 -19.35 12.46
CA LYS A 218 11.75 -20.40 13.07
C LYS A 218 10.81 -19.79 14.11
N ASN A 219 9.56 -20.25 14.14
CA ASN A 219 8.62 -19.77 15.17
C ASN A 219 9.04 -20.19 16.59
N SER A 220 9.81 -21.28 16.72
CA SER A 220 10.26 -21.79 18.02
C SER A 220 11.35 -20.93 18.71
N ILE A 221 11.83 -19.87 18.07
CA ILE A 221 12.92 -19.01 18.59
C ILE A 221 12.48 -17.58 18.87
N ILE A 222 11.17 -17.31 18.86
CA ILE A 222 10.58 -16.07 19.34
C ILE A 222 9.98 -16.25 20.74
N THR A 223 9.97 -15.18 21.53
CA THR A 223 9.38 -15.12 22.87
C THR A 223 8.85 -13.72 23.15
N ASN A 224 8.17 -13.50 24.28
CA ASN A 224 7.60 -12.21 24.68
C ASN A 224 6.78 -11.56 23.56
N GLU A 225 5.92 -12.33 22.91
CA GLU A 225 5.03 -11.83 21.87
C GLU A 225 3.98 -10.89 22.49
N TYR A 226 3.78 -9.73 21.85
CA TYR A 226 2.68 -8.83 22.17
C TYR A 226 2.18 -8.12 20.91
N VAL A 227 0.86 -7.96 20.83
CA VAL A 227 0.21 -7.24 19.75
C VAL A 227 0.34 -5.74 20.04
N VAL A 228 1.05 -5.02 19.17
CA VAL A 228 1.14 -3.54 19.23
C VAL A 228 -0.17 -2.94 18.77
N ARG A 229 -0.76 -3.52 17.73
CA ARG A 229 -1.97 -3.02 17.09
C ARG A 229 -2.82 -4.17 16.56
N GLN A 230 -4.13 -4.08 16.79
CA GLN A 230 -5.12 -4.98 16.18
C GLN A 230 -5.51 -4.46 14.80
N GLU A 231 -5.86 -5.38 13.90
CA GLU A 231 -6.45 -5.03 12.62
C GLU A 231 -7.79 -4.30 12.84
N ILE A 232 -7.95 -3.16 12.19
CA ILE A 232 -9.20 -2.40 12.20
C ILE A 232 -9.91 -2.75 10.90
N ASP A 233 -10.97 -3.54 10.99
CA ASP A 233 -11.82 -3.85 9.84
C ASP A 233 -12.52 -2.57 9.36
N ARG A 234 -11.88 -1.89 8.40
CA ARG A 234 -12.45 -0.75 7.69
C ARG A 234 -13.07 -1.32 6.43
N GLU A 235 -14.40 -1.39 6.41
CA GLU A 235 -15.15 -1.80 5.22
C GLU A 235 -14.75 -0.92 4.02
N THR A 236 -13.90 -1.45 3.17
CA THR A 236 -13.49 -0.84 1.89
C THR A 236 -14.52 -1.10 0.81
N GLU A 237 -15.33 -2.15 0.97
CA GLU A 237 -16.42 -2.48 0.05
C GLU A 237 -17.75 -1.84 0.47
N SER A 238 -18.46 -1.29 -0.51
CA SER A 238 -19.83 -0.82 -0.30
C SER A 238 -20.74 -1.96 0.11
N LYS A 239 -21.48 -1.78 1.21
CA LYS A 239 -22.48 -2.75 1.68
C LYS A 239 -23.79 -2.62 0.93
N LEU A 240 -24.39 -3.76 0.61
CA LEU A 240 -25.73 -3.80 0.04
C LEU A 240 -26.79 -3.75 1.14
N ILE A 241 -27.67 -2.76 1.09
CA ILE A 241 -28.72 -2.55 2.09
C ILE A 241 -30.09 -2.36 1.44
N SER A 242 -31.15 -2.51 2.24
CA SER A 242 -32.53 -2.30 1.85
C SER A 242 -33.02 -0.88 2.11
N ASP A 243 -34.10 -0.47 1.42
CA ASP A 243 -34.73 0.84 1.61
C ASP A 243 -35.14 1.16 3.05
N ASN A 244 -35.46 0.14 3.86
CA ASN A 244 -35.87 0.35 5.24
C ASN A 244 -34.70 0.79 6.15
N GLU A 245 -33.46 0.43 5.79
CA GLU A 245 -32.27 0.71 6.60
C GLU A 245 -31.81 2.17 6.47
N ILE A 246 -32.21 2.85 5.39
CA ILE A 246 -31.90 4.27 5.12
C ILE A 246 -33.07 5.19 5.43
N ASN A 247 -34.10 4.71 6.14
CA ASN A 247 -35.26 5.52 6.44
C ASN A 247 -34.86 6.75 7.28
N GLY A 248 -35.28 7.94 6.82
CA GLY A 248 -34.94 9.22 7.44
C GLY A 248 -33.56 9.79 7.06
N TRP A 249 -32.80 9.13 6.17
CA TRP A 249 -31.58 9.71 5.62
C TRP A 249 -31.91 10.86 4.67
N LEU A 250 -31.02 11.86 4.61
CA LEU A 250 -31.21 13.06 3.80
C LEU A 250 -31.07 12.72 2.31
N LYS A 251 -32.04 13.12 1.50
CA LYS A 251 -32.08 12.77 0.08
C LYS A 251 -31.48 13.88 -0.77
N ILE A 252 -30.52 13.51 -1.61
CA ILE A 252 -29.89 14.39 -2.59
C ILE A 252 -30.09 13.78 -3.97
N LYS A 253 -30.53 14.62 -4.92
CA LYS A 253 -30.72 14.19 -6.31
C LYS A 253 -29.57 14.69 -7.18
N GLU A 254 -29.15 13.85 -8.12
CA GLU A 254 -28.10 14.17 -9.07
C GLU A 254 -28.40 15.41 -9.93
N GLU A 255 -29.67 15.71 -10.20
CA GLU A 255 -30.10 16.87 -11.02
C GLU A 255 -29.59 18.23 -10.51
N ASN A 256 -29.12 18.28 -9.27
CA ASN A 256 -28.48 19.46 -8.69
C ASN A 256 -27.00 19.64 -9.10
N PHE A 257 -26.39 18.65 -9.74
CA PHE A 257 -24.98 18.66 -10.14
C PHE A 257 -24.86 18.79 -11.65
N LYS A 258 -24.50 19.98 -12.11
CA LYS A 258 -24.29 20.22 -13.54
C LYS A 258 -22.92 19.67 -13.98
N GLU A 259 -22.88 19.03 -15.13
CA GLU A 259 -21.69 18.35 -15.66
C GLU A 259 -20.50 19.31 -15.86
N ASP A 260 -20.74 20.52 -16.38
CA ASP A 260 -19.72 21.56 -16.56
C ASP A 260 -19.08 21.98 -15.23
N MET A 261 -19.91 22.13 -14.19
CA MET A 261 -19.48 22.42 -12.82
C MET A 261 -18.66 21.27 -12.20
N LEU A 262 -19.01 20.01 -12.49
CA LEU A 262 -18.26 18.86 -11.97
C LEU A 262 -16.91 18.66 -12.68
N ASN A 263 -16.79 19.08 -13.94
CA ASN A 263 -15.56 18.94 -14.71
C ASN A 263 -14.47 19.93 -14.29
N ASP A 264 -14.85 21.14 -13.88
CA ASP A 264 -13.90 22.12 -13.36
C ASP A 264 -13.57 21.86 -11.88
N TYR A 265 -12.27 21.85 -11.53
CA TYR A 265 -11.83 21.58 -10.16
C TYR A 265 -12.36 22.60 -9.15
N GLU A 266 -12.19 23.91 -9.41
CA GLU A 266 -12.59 24.94 -8.45
C GLU A 266 -14.10 24.96 -8.25
N ALA A 267 -14.88 24.89 -9.34
CA ALA A 267 -16.33 24.82 -9.28
C ALA A 267 -16.83 23.57 -8.54
N ARG A 268 -16.19 22.41 -8.78
CA ARG A 268 -16.51 21.17 -8.07
C ARG A 268 -16.20 21.27 -6.59
N VAL A 269 -15.03 21.78 -6.20
CA VAL A 269 -14.64 21.98 -4.79
C VAL A 269 -15.59 22.95 -4.10
N GLN A 270 -15.93 24.08 -4.71
CA GLN A 270 -16.89 25.04 -4.15
C GLN A 270 -18.26 24.39 -3.90
N SER A 271 -18.71 23.55 -4.83
CA SER A 271 -19.97 22.82 -4.73
C SER A 271 -19.93 21.80 -3.59
N ILE A 272 -18.85 21.01 -3.50
CA ILE A 272 -18.60 20.07 -2.40
C ILE A 272 -18.63 20.81 -1.06
N ASN A 273 -17.93 21.94 -0.92
CA ASN A 273 -17.86 22.70 0.32
C ASN A 273 -19.24 23.21 0.76
N THR A 274 -20.05 23.65 -0.21
CA THR A 274 -21.42 24.08 0.05
C THR A 274 -22.28 22.93 0.56
N ILE A 275 -22.19 21.75 -0.06
CA ILE A 275 -22.94 20.55 0.32
C ILE A 275 -22.52 20.04 1.70
N VAL A 276 -21.21 19.96 1.95
CA VAL A 276 -20.65 19.53 3.24
C VAL A 276 -21.10 20.48 4.35
N SER A 277 -21.07 21.80 4.12
CA SER A 277 -21.53 22.80 5.09
C SER A 277 -23.02 22.65 5.40
N PHE A 278 -23.86 22.42 4.38
CA PHE A 278 -25.27 22.16 4.56
C PHE A 278 -25.52 20.87 5.36
N ILE A 279 -24.86 19.77 5.00
CA ILE A 279 -24.98 18.49 5.69
C ILE A 279 -24.52 18.60 7.14
N LEU A 280 -23.43 19.31 7.41
CA LEU A 280 -22.95 19.56 8.77
C LEU A 280 -24.01 20.30 9.61
N SER A 281 -24.75 21.24 9.01
CA SER A 281 -25.80 21.98 9.69
C SER A 281 -27.05 21.14 9.98
N GLU A 282 -27.42 20.25 9.06
CA GLU A 282 -28.55 19.32 9.22
C GLU A 282 -28.20 18.13 10.15
N ASN A 283 -26.91 17.80 10.26
CA ASN A 283 -26.36 16.69 11.04
C ASN A 283 -27.10 15.35 10.82
N PRO A 284 -27.31 14.90 9.57
CA PRO A 284 -28.00 13.65 9.29
C PRO A 284 -27.09 12.46 9.62
N LYS A 285 -27.69 11.31 9.95
CA LYS A 285 -26.92 10.05 10.10
C LYS A 285 -26.28 9.58 8.78
N GLY A 286 -26.90 9.94 7.66
CA GLY A 286 -26.43 9.57 6.33
C GLY A 286 -27.20 10.31 5.25
N ILE A 287 -26.64 10.28 4.04
CA ILE A 287 -27.26 10.82 2.83
C ILE A 287 -27.55 9.72 1.82
N ILE A 288 -28.59 9.92 1.02
CA ILE A 288 -28.94 9.07 -0.12
C ILE A 288 -28.75 9.91 -1.38
N ILE A 289 -27.85 9.48 -2.25
CA ILE A 289 -27.67 10.06 -3.58
C ILE A 289 -28.41 9.18 -4.58
N TYR A 290 -29.42 9.76 -5.24
CA TYR A 290 -30.13 9.12 -6.34
C TYR A 290 -29.42 9.45 -7.64
N SER A 291 -28.76 8.47 -8.25
CA SER A 291 -27.99 8.65 -9.47
C SER A 291 -27.93 7.37 -10.31
N ASN A 292 -28.00 7.55 -11.63
CA ASN A 292 -27.73 6.52 -12.63
C ASN A 292 -26.44 6.80 -13.42
N SER A 293 -25.71 7.86 -13.06
CA SER A 293 -24.58 8.34 -13.84
C SER A 293 -23.35 7.46 -13.71
N LYS A 294 -22.60 7.43 -14.81
CA LYS A 294 -21.29 6.79 -14.95
C LYS A 294 -20.26 7.78 -15.49
N SER A 295 -20.60 9.08 -15.54
CA SER A 295 -19.65 10.08 -16.01
C SER A 295 -18.46 10.13 -15.07
N GLU A 296 -17.28 10.33 -15.65
CA GLU A 296 -16.03 10.42 -14.91
C GLU A 296 -16.07 11.58 -13.92
N SER A 297 -16.67 12.70 -14.31
CA SER A 297 -16.90 13.88 -13.47
C SER A 297 -17.75 13.57 -12.23
N PHE A 298 -18.81 12.76 -12.37
CA PHE A 298 -19.65 12.35 -11.26
C PHE A 298 -18.95 11.35 -10.35
N VAL A 299 -18.23 10.38 -10.93
CA VAL A 299 -17.38 9.47 -10.15
C VAL A 299 -16.35 10.27 -9.35
N ARG A 300 -15.71 11.25 -9.98
CA ARG A 300 -14.75 12.15 -9.33
C ARG A 300 -15.36 12.93 -8.18
N PHE A 301 -16.52 13.54 -8.41
CA PHE A 301 -17.28 14.22 -7.38
C PHE A 301 -17.58 13.31 -6.18
N MET A 302 -18.01 12.08 -6.45
CA MET A 302 -18.29 11.08 -5.41
C MET A 302 -17.03 10.67 -4.64
N THR A 303 -15.90 10.48 -5.33
CA THR A 303 -14.58 10.20 -4.73
C THR A 303 -14.13 11.32 -3.80
N GLU A 304 -14.41 12.58 -4.12
CA GLU A 304 -13.99 13.73 -3.30
C GLU A 304 -14.98 14.05 -2.16
N ILE A 305 -16.30 13.96 -2.39
CA ILE A 305 -17.28 14.30 -1.35
C ILE A 305 -17.39 13.22 -0.26
N THR A 306 -17.29 11.94 -0.63
CA THR A 306 -17.54 10.84 0.31
C THR A 306 -16.57 10.82 1.50
N PRO A 307 -15.25 10.95 1.31
CA PRO A 307 -14.30 11.01 2.43
C PRO A 307 -14.57 12.18 3.39
N ARG A 308 -14.95 13.35 2.85
CA ARG A 308 -15.29 14.54 3.64
C ARG A 308 -16.53 14.31 4.50
N LEU A 309 -17.54 13.63 3.97
CA LEU A 309 -18.74 13.25 4.72
C LEU A 309 -18.44 12.22 5.81
N ARG A 310 -17.60 11.23 5.52
CA ARG A 310 -17.14 10.26 6.51
C ARG A 310 -16.37 10.92 7.65
N GLU A 311 -15.54 11.93 7.36
CA GLU A 311 -14.81 12.67 8.39
C GLU A 311 -15.74 13.33 9.41
N ILE A 312 -16.89 13.85 8.96
CA ILE A 312 -17.91 14.44 9.83
C ILE A 312 -18.94 13.41 10.34
N GLY A 313 -18.69 12.11 10.16
CA GLY A 313 -19.52 11.02 10.68
C GLY A 313 -20.80 10.73 9.90
N VAL A 314 -20.90 11.19 8.66
CA VAL A 314 -22.07 11.01 7.79
C VAL A 314 -21.79 9.95 6.73
N SER A 315 -22.62 8.90 6.72
CA SER A 315 -22.51 7.83 5.71
C SER A 315 -23.17 8.20 4.38
N VAL A 316 -22.64 7.66 3.28
CA VAL A 316 -23.15 7.87 1.92
C VAL A 316 -23.73 6.59 1.35
N ALA A 317 -25.03 6.63 1.02
CA ALA A 317 -25.72 5.59 0.27
C ALA A 317 -25.99 6.04 -1.17
N LEU A 318 -25.76 5.14 -2.13
CA LEU A 318 -26.12 5.34 -3.53
C LEU A 318 -27.34 4.50 -3.88
N LYS A 319 -28.36 5.13 -4.46
CA LYS A 319 -29.54 4.46 -5.02
C LYS A 319 -29.62 4.74 -6.52
N SER A 320 -29.76 3.67 -7.30
CA SER A 320 -29.86 3.68 -8.76
C SER A 320 -31.09 2.89 -9.18
N ASP A 321 -31.67 3.22 -10.34
CA ASP A 321 -32.78 2.42 -10.90
C ASP A 321 -32.29 1.04 -11.39
N ASP A 322 -30.99 0.92 -11.62
CA ASP A 322 -30.31 -0.33 -11.96
C ASP A 322 -29.01 -0.44 -11.17
N VAL A 323 -28.93 -1.43 -10.27
CA VAL A 323 -27.75 -1.68 -9.43
C VAL A 323 -26.50 -1.92 -10.26
N ASN A 324 -26.59 -2.44 -11.50
CA ASN A 324 -25.42 -2.60 -12.36
C ASN A 324 -24.77 -1.26 -12.76
N LYS A 325 -25.50 -0.15 -12.63
CA LYS A 325 -24.97 1.18 -12.90
C LYS A 325 -24.09 1.73 -11.79
N THR A 326 -24.10 1.14 -10.59
CA THR A 326 -23.29 1.60 -9.46
C THR A 326 -21.87 1.05 -9.45
N LYS A 327 -21.49 0.20 -10.43
CA LYS A 327 -20.21 -0.53 -10.42
C LYS A 327 -18.98 0.37 -10.30
N SER A 328 -18.96 1.53 -10.94
CA SER A 328 -17.85 2.51 -10.86
C SER A 328 -17.80 3.27 -9.54
N LEU A 329 -18.90 3.27 -8.79
CA LEU A 329 -19.05 3.92 -7.48
C LEU A 329 -19.00 2.91 -6.33
N LYS A 330 -18.94 1.62 -6.66
CA LYS A 330 -18.70 0.55 -5.70
C LYS A 330 -17.32 0.77 -5.08
N ASN A 331 -17.25 0.72 -3.76
CA ASN A 331 -16.08 1.00 -2.91
C ASN A 331 -15.78 2.51 -2.71
N ILE A 332 -16.41 3.40 -3.48
CA ILE A 332 -16.38 4.85 -3.18
C ILE A 332 -17.37 5.17 -2.06
N VAL A 333 -18.61 4.72 -2.19
CA VAL A 333 -19.69 4.95 -1.21
C VAL A 333 -19.74 3.88 -0.12
N ASP A 334 -20.37 4.18 1.02
CA ASP A 334 -20.52 3.22 2.12
C ASP A 334 -21.57 2.15 1.80
N TYR A 335 -22.66 2.56 1.14
CA TYR A 335 -23.79 1.69 0.88
C TYR A 335 -24.33 1.77 -0.55
N ILE A 336 -24.80 0.65 -1.07
CA ILE A 336 -25.60 0.55 -2.29
C ILE A 336 -26.98 0.04 -1.91
N VAL A 337 -28.02 0.80 -2.25
CA VAL A 337 -29.41 0.46 -1.95
C VAL A 337 -29.94 -0.46 -3.05
N LYS A 338 -30.53 -1.59 -2.63
CA LYS A 338 -31.15 -2.59 -3.51
C LYS A 338 -32.56 -2.24 -3.94
#